data_AF-B8C4J8-F1
#
_entry.id   AF-B8C4J8-F1
#
_cell.length_a   1.000
_cell.length_b   1.000
_cell.length_c   1.000
_cell.angle_alpha   90.00
_cell.angle_beta   90.00
_cell.angle_gamma   90.00
#
_symmetry.space_group_name_H-M   'P 1'
#
loop_
_entity.id
_entity.type
_entity.pdbx_description
1 polymer ?
#
loop_
_entity_poly.entity_id
_entity_poly.type
_entity_poly.pdbx_seq_one_letter_code
_entity_poly.pdbx_strand_id
1 'polypeptide(L)'
;MNTLIARGAEKSRCLLRTSIKSSALSTSAGASSPRSDVSARNQPHMMHATTSSASAGNCYTNIQPFSANTSSWTRNFSSEAPSQQQQQQQRPSAIEKANPPLLTPGHAIRILQIHGANQAQLIRRSDFVKLCESSRPGKKRDAKVIATALREFKRNNKFVLHREGASAAVVGMMRSSIPNYKVVYGKPRVEAAVFVAEQVLDESTGLYFAVKIEDVDGVLSELQQGLSELEERGMNVRLAAPNEEEVEESGDECKMLQDAQRVTEGLMKLLVKRRSRPENKMKKRAKRGYLKLLQLNDGPEDSTLKLATQIALAIGGSASARKNIIAPYADAFWSGEVDESILQLVADAEAKELAEKESVEAAAAAAAAAEEEEASEAGDGEVHDGSENDSEQSEESTEETKS
;
A
#
# COMPACT_ATOMS: atom_id res chain seq x y z
N MET A 1 -7.17 7.37 56.42
CA MET A 1 -8.28 6.58 55.83
C MET A 1 -9.09 7.50 54.93
N ASN A 2 -9.78 6.93 53.94
CA ASN A 2 -10.83 7.50 53.09
C ASN A 2 -10.49 8.75 52.26
N THR A 3 -10.21 8.46 51.00
CA THR A 3 -10.24 9.34 49.82
C THR A 3 -11.59 10.03 49.60
N LEU A 4 -11.58 11.21 48.98
CA LEU A 4 -12.64 11.67 48.09
C LEU A 4 -12.12 12.80 47.18
N ILE A 5 -11.82 12.49 45.92
CA ILE A 5 -11.52 13.48 44.86
C ILE A 5 -12.56 13.27 43.75
N ALA A 6 -13.36 14.30 43.48
CA ALA A 6 -14.38 14.25 42.45
C ALA A 6 -13.77 14.48 41.06
N ARG A 7 -14.06 13.58 40.10
CA ARG A 7 -13.75 13.79 38.68
C ARG A 7 -14.95 14.43 37.98
N GLY A 8 -14.79 15.68 37.53
CA GLY A 8 -15.70 16.27 36.54
C GLY A 8 -15.56 15.56 35.19
N ALA A 9 -16.67 15.44 34.44
CA ALA A 9 -16.71 14.74 33.17
C ALA A 9 -17.52 15.53 32.12
N GLU A 10 -16.86 16.45 31.43
CA GLU A 10 -17.49 17.25 30.38
C GLU A 10 -17.59 16.46 29.06
N LYS A 11 -18.75 16.59 28.38
CA LYS A 11 -19.07 15.87 27.14
C LYS A 11 -19.26 16.84 25.97
N SER A 12 -18.15 17.34 25.43
CA SER A 12 -18.16 18.21 24.25
C SER A 12 -18.63 17.47 22.99
N ARG A 13 -19.89 17.71 22.60
CA ARG A 13 -20.49 17.19 21.35
C ARG A 13 -20.30 18.18 20.20
N CYS A 14 -19.20 18.07 19.46
CA CYS A 14 -19.02 18.84 18.23
C CYS A 14 -19.81 18.23 17.05
N LEU A 15 -20.90 18.91 16.65
CA LEU A 15 -21.65 18.60 15.42
C LEU A 15 -21.18 19.49 14.27
N LEU A 16 -20.13 19.09 13.55
CA LEU A 16 -19.66 19.80 12.36
C LEU A 16 -20.39 19.32 11.09
N ARG A 17 -21.34 20.13 10.62
CA ARG A 17 -21.90 20.05 9.26
C ARG A 17 -20.88 20.60 8.26
N THR A 18 -20.27 19.75 7.44
CA THR A 18 -19.47 20.21 6.29
C THR A 18 -20.37 20.66 5.14
N SER A 19 -20.41 21.97 4.89
CA SER A 19 -21.16 22.57 3.78
C SER A 19 -20.31 22.55 2.51
N ILE A 20 -20.56 21.60 1.61
CA ILE A 20 -19.86 21.53 0.31
C ILE A 20 -20.38 22.65 -0.61
N LYS A 21 -19.62 23.74 -0.74
CA LYS A 21 -19.82 24.74 -1.80
C LYS A 21 -19.21 24.22 -3.10
N SER A 22 -20.06 23.89 -4.08
CA SER A 22 -19.64 23.54 -5.43
C SER A 22 -19.42 24.81 -6.27
N SER A 23 -18.16 25.18 -6.52
CA SER A 23 -17.78 26.17 -7.53
C SER A 23 -17.82 25.55 -8.93
N ALA A 24 -18.74 26.02 -9.78
CA ALA A 24 -18.82 25.61 -11.17
C ALA A 24 -18.10 26.60 -12.08
N LEU A 25 -17.37 26.09 -13.08
CA LEU A 25 -16.76 26.86 -14.15
C LEU A 25 -17.24 26.30 -15.51
N SER A 26 -18.05 27.10 -16.20
CA SER A 26 -18.21 27.07 -17.66
C SER A 26 -17.21 28.08 -18.28
N THR A 27 -16.98 28.24 -19.58
CA THR A 27 -17.50 27.70 -20.87
C THR A 27 -16.33 27.84 -21.89
N SER A 28 -16.32 27.52 -23.19
CA SER A 28 -17.24 26.98 -24.23
C SER A 28 -16.33 26.45 -25.36
N ALA A 29 -16.64 25.37 -26.09
CA ALA A 29 -17.49 25.32 -27.30
C ALA A 29 -17.33 23.90 -27.92
N GLY A 30 -18.11 23.42 -28.90
CA GLY A 30 -19.26 23.98 -29.61
C GLY A 30 -19.28 23.50 -31.07
N ALA A 31 -20.01 22.40 -31.38
CA ALA A 31 -20.15 21.89 -32.75
C ALA A 31 -21.49 21.13 -32.98
N SER A 32 -22.22 21.59 -34.00
CA SER A 32 -23.25 20.94 -34.84
C SER A 32 -23.90 19.58 -34.45
N SER A 33 -25.25 19.60 -34.49
CA SER A 33 -26.15 18.43 -34.63
C SER A 33 -26.03 17.76 -36.03
N PRO A 34 -26.61 16.56 -36.28
CA PRO A 34 -28.04 16.53 -36.63
C PRO A 34 -28.88 15.41 -35.97
N ARG A 35 -30.21 15.58 -36.10
CA ARG A 35 -31.29 14.70 -35.62
C ARG A 35 -31.31 13.31 -36.28
N SER A 36 -31.92 12.36 -35.57
CA SER A 36 -32.89 11.43 -36.17
C SER A 36 -34.08 11.21 -35.21
N ASP A 37 -35.29 11.37 -35.72
CA ASP A 37 -36.53 10.92 -35.06
C ASP A 37 -36.67 9.38 -35.15
N VAL A 38 -37.57 8.78 -34.36
CA VAL A 38 -38.63 7.83 -34.80
C VAL A 38 -39.35 7.13 -33.64
N SER A 39 -40.67 6.91 -33.82
CA SER A 39 -41.57 5.98 -33.11
C SER A 39 -41.91 6.19 -31.62
N ALA A 40 -43.13 6.71 -31.41
CA ALA A 40 -43.88 6.55 -30.16
C ALA A 40 -44.64 5.20 -30.10
N ARG A 41 -44.78 4.65 -28.89
CA ARG A 41 -45.83 3.72 -28.41
C ARG A 41 -45.86 3.89 -26.88
N ASN A 42 -46.85 4.45 -26.20
CA ASN A 42 -48.31 4.39 -26.33
C ASN A 42 -48.90 3.00 -25.99
N GLN A 43 -49.27 2.82 -24.71
CA GLN A 43 -50.26 1.87 -24.14
C GLN A 43 -50.57 2.35 -22.68
N PRO A 44 -51.84 2.44 -22.22
CA PRO A 44 -52.20 2.99 -20.90
C PRO A 44 -52.83 1.96 -19.92
N HIS A 45 -53.02 2.38 -18.65
CA HIS A 45 -54.04 1.85 -17.70
C HIS A 45 -53.86 0.37 -17.21
N MET A 46 -54.51 -0.15 -16.14
CA MET A 46 -55.49 0.35 -15.14
C MET A 46 -55.31 -0.31 -13.73
N MET A 47 -55.76 0.40 -12.68
CA MET A 47 -56.41 -0.04 -11.41
C MET A 47 -55.81 -1.02 -10.35
N HIS A 48 -55.90 -0.53 -9.09
CA HIS A 48 -56.32 -1.12 -7.79
C HIS A 48 -56.08 -2.60 -7.38
N ALA A 49 -55.40 -2.77 -6.23
CA ALA A 49 -55.92 -3.41 -4.99
C ALA A 49 -54.99 -3.01 -3.81
N THR A 50 -55.40 -2.35 -2.72
CA THR A 50 -56.27 -2.72 -1.58
C THR A 50 -55.87 -3.98 -0.78
N THR A 51 -55.31 -3.73 0.42
CA THR A 51 -55.49 -4.49 1.69
C THR A 51 -55.35 -6.01 1.73
N SER A 52 -54.43 -6.49 2.57
CA SER A 52 -54.76 -7.49 3.60
C SER A 52 -53.73 -7.50 4.74
N SER A 53 -54.21 -7.72 5.97
CA SER A 53 -53.41 -7.76 7.20
C SER A 53 -53.69 -9.06 7.96
N ALA A 54 -52.70 -9.96 8.03
CA ALA A 54 -52.68 -11.18 8.85
C ALA A 54 -51.27 -11.80 8.75
N SER A 55 -50.76 -12.57 9.71
CA SER A 55 -51.06 -12.71 11.15
C SER A 55 -49.84 -13.35 11.82
N ALA A 56 -49.72 -13.29 13.14
CA ALA A 56 -48.66 -14.02 13.85
C ALA A 56 -48.81 -15.55 13.68
N GLY A 57 -47.69 -16.26 13.58
CA GLY A 57 -47.65 -17.72 13.46
C GLY A 57 -46.41 -18.29 14.15
N ASN A 58 -46.53 -18.66 15.42
CA ASN A 58 -45.45 -19.30 16.17
C ASN A 58 -45.19 -20.72 15.67
N CYS A 59 -44.03 -20.96 15.07
CA CYS A 59 -43.54 -22.31 14.76
C CYS A 59 -42.45 -22.74 15.76
N TYR A 60 -42.88 -23.37 16.87
CA TYR A 60 -41.96 -24.07 17.77
C TYR A 60 -41.38 -25.30 17.05
N THR A 61 -40.13 -25.24 16.60
CA THR A 61 -39.41 -26.40 16.06
C THR A 61 -38.81 -27.23 17.19
N ASN A 62 -39.41 -28.38 17.46
CA ASN A 62 -38.98 -29.35 18.46
C ASN A 62 -37.57 -29.91 18.13
N ILE A 63 -36.59 -29.69 19.01
CA ILE A 63 -35.22 -30.19 18.85
C ILE A 63 -35.10 -31.53 19.61
N GLN A 64 -35.07 -32.64 18.88
CA GLN A 64 -34.64 -33.92 19.44
C GLN A 64 -33.10 -34.07 19.34
N PRO A 65 -32.43 -34.65 20.36
CA PRO A 65 -31.00 -34.90 20.32
C PRO A 65 -30.69 -36.06 19.36
N PHE A 66 -29.89 -35.78 18.33
CA PHE A 66 -29.46 -36.79 17.37
C PHE A 66 -28.34 -37.65 18.01
N SER A 67 -28.61 -38.93 18.27
CA SER A 67 -27.64 -39.83 18.89
C SER A 67 -26.47 -40.13 17.94
N ALA A 68 -25.23 -40.02 18.45
CA ALA A 68 -24.03 -40.28 17.67
C ALA A 68 -23.89 -41.78 17.35
N ASN A 69 -24.10 -42.16 16.08
CA ASN A 69 -23.82 -43.51 15.59
C ASN A 69 -22.45 -43.57 14.90
N THR A 70 -21.40 -43.86 15.67
CA THR A 70 -20.02 -43.96 15.20
C THR A 70 -19.76 -45.28 14.46
N SER A 71 -20.40 -45.46 13.30
CA SER A 71 -20.12 -46.59 12.41
C SER A 71 -18.74 -46.45 11.76
N SER A 72 -17.80 -47.33 12.12
CA SER A 72 -16.40 -47.27 11.71
C SER A 72 -16.22 -47.71 10.25
N TRP A 73 -16.21 -46.76 9.30
CA TRP A 73 -15.86 -47.02 7.90
C TRP A 73 -14.35 -47.17 7.72
N THR A 74 -13.83 -48.37 7.97
CA THR A 74 -12.49 -48.78 7.52
C THR A 74 -12.48 -48.88 5.99
N ARG A 75 -12.26 -47.76 5.30
CA ARG A 75 -11.97 -47.78 3.86
C ARG A 75 -10.62 -48.43 3.60
N ASN A 76 -10.66 -49.65 3.07
CA ASN A 76 -9.47 -50.28 2.50
C ASN A 76 -8.94 -49.39 1.35
N PHE A 77 -7.79 -48.75 1.56
CA PHE A 77 -7.05 -48.08 0.50
C PHE A 77 -6.42 -49.16 -0.40
N SER A 78 -7.23 -49.66 -1.34
CA SER A 78 -6.69 -50.42 -2.47
C SER A 78 -5.91 -49.45 -3.35
N SER A 79 -4.63 -49.74 -3.56
CA SER A 79 -3.73 -48.90 -4.35
C SER A 79 -3.95 -49.14 -5.84
N GLU A 80 -5.03 -48.58 -6.39
CA GLU A 80 -5.25 -48.56 -7.84
C GLU A 80 -4.09 -47.80 -8.51
N ALA A 81 -3.42 -48.47 -9.46
CA ALA A 81 -2.31 -47.88 -10.19
C ALA A 81 -2.84 -46.70 -11.06
N PRO A 82 -2.06 -45.63 -11.26
CA PRO A 82 -2.52 -44.45 -12.00
C PRO A 82 -2.84 -44.80 -13.45
N SER A 83 -4.13 -44.93 -13.75
CA SER A 83 -4.64 -45.31 -15.07
C SER A 83 -4.28 -44.25 -16.11
N GLN A 84 -3.53 -44.65 -17.15
CA GLN A 84 -2.94 -43.77 -18.17
C GLN A 84 -3.95 -43.14 -19.16
N GLN A 85 -5.23 -43.01 -18.77
CA GLN A 85 -6.29 -42.60 -19.68
C GLN A 85 -6.44 -41.08 -19.75
N GLN A 86 -6.28 -40.56 -20.97
CA GLN A 86 -6.55 -39.19 -21.38
C GLN A 86 -5.71 -38.08 -20.71
N GLN A 87 -4.42 -38.03 -21.07
CA GLN A 87 -3.82 -36.72 -21.36
C GLN A 87 -4.56 -36.09 -22.54
N GLN A 88 -5.70 -35.43 -22.28
CA GLN A 88 -6.41 -34.66 -23.29
C GLN A 88 -5.45 -33.57 -23.79
N GLN A 89 -5.13 -33.59 -25.08
CA GLN A 89 -4.16 -32.67 -25.69
C GLN A 89 -4.61 -31.22 -25.45
N GLN A 90 -4.01 -30.57 -24.46
CA GLN A 90 -4.37 -29.20 -24.12
C GLN A 90 -4.03 -28.31 -25.31
N ARG A 91 -5.04 -27.72 -25.95
CA ARG A 91 -4.86 -26.77 -27.06
C ARG A 91 -3.79 -25.76 -26.65
N PRO A 92 -2.74 -25.50 -27.45
CA PRO A 92 -1.64 -24.63 -27.02
C PRO A 92 -2.11 -23.22 -26.65
N SER A 93 -1.36 -22.59 -25.74
CA SER A 93 -1.57 -21.25 -25.21
C SER A 93 -1.44 -20.18 -26.32
N ALA A 94 -1.87 -18.95 -26.03
CA ALA A 94 -1.74 -17.85 -27.00
C ALA A 94 -0.27 -17.52 -27.28
N ILE A 95 0.58 -17.53 -26.26
CA ILE A 95 2.03 -17.32 -26.38
C ILE A 95 2.71 -18.52 -27.08
N GLU A 96 2.34 -19.76 -26.74
CA GLU A 96 2.88 -20.97 -27.38
C GLU A 96 2.62 -21.01 -28.89
N LYS A 97 1.40 -20.63 -29.32
CA LYS A 97 1.06 -20.53 -30.75
C LYS A 97 1.84 -19.45 -31.51
N ALA A 98 2.26 -18.39 -30.82
CA ALA A 98 3.03 -17.30 -31.41
C ALA A 98 4.53 -17.61 -31.49
N ASN A 99 5.02 -18.53 -30.64
CA ASN A 99 6.41 -18.99 -30.55
C ASN A 99 7.50 -17.92 -30.84
N PRO A 100 7.48 -16.77 -30.14
CA PRO A 100 8.41 -15.68 -30.42
C PRO A 100 9.85 -16.08 -30.03
N PRO A 101 10.87 -15.79 -30.87
CA PRO A 101 12.26 -16.20 -30.62
C PRO A 101 12.88 -15.57 -29.38
N LEU A 102 12.33 -14.43 -28.92
CA LEU A 102 12.60 -13.87 -27.60
C LEU A 102 11.29 -13.34 -27.01
N LEU A 103 10.74 -14.07 -26.04
CA LEU A 103 9.60 -13.60 -25.26
C LEU A 103 10.07 -12.47 -24.33
N THR A 104 9.38 -11.34 -24.38
CA THR A 104 9.50 -10.23 -23.42
C THR A 104 8.10 -9.82 -22.98
N PRO A 105 7.90 -9.12 -21.85
CA PRO A 105 6.55 -8.75 -21.41
C PRO A 105 5.84 -7.86 -22.44
N GLY A 106 6.58 -7.01 -23.15
CA GLY A 106 6.06 -6.18 -24.24
C GLY A 106 5.63 -6.97 -25.48
N HIS A 107 6.28 -8.11 -25.78
CA HIS A 107 5.82 -9.03 -26.81
C HIS A 107 4.60 -9.84 -26.32
N ALA A 108 4.67 -10.36 -25.10
CA ALA A 108 3.60 -11.14 -24.47
C ALA A 108 2.30 -10.36 -24.35
N ILE A 109 2.32 -9.14 -23.80
CA ILE A 109 1.10 -8.32 -23.65
C ILE A 109 0.46 -8.05 -25.01
N ARG A 110 1.25 -7.74 -26.05
CA ARG A 110 0.75 -7.50 -27.41
C ARG A 110 0.10 -8.74 -28.02
N ILE A 111 0.70 -9.92 -27.84
CA ILE A 111 0.11 -11.20 -28.28
C ILE A 111 -1.23 -11.46 -27.56
N LEU A 112 -1.31 -11.20 -26.25
CA LEU A 112 -2.52 -11.43 -25.46
C LEU A 112 -3.63 -10.40 -25.72
N GLN A 113 -3.27 -9.14 -25.96
CA GLN A 113 -4.19 -8.09 -26.44
C GLN A 113 -4.82 -8.47 -27.77
N ILE A 114 -4.00 -8.88 -28.76
CA ILE A 114 -4.45 -9.33 -30.08
C ILE A 114 -5.34 -10.58 -29.95
N HIS A 115 -4.96 -11.55 -29.12
CA HIS A 115 -5.73 -12.77 -28.91
C HIS A 115 -7.10 -12.49 -28.25
N GLY A 116 -7.12 -11.67 -27.21
CA GLY A 116 -8.34 -11.28 -26.48
C GLY A 116 -9.30 -10.46 -27.35
N ALA A 117 -8.78 -9.54 -28.16
CA ALA A 117 -9.57 -8.72 -29.08
C ALA A 117 -10.15 -9.56 -30.25
N ASN A 118 -9.31 -10.32 -30.96
CA ASN A 118 -9.70 -10.93 -32.23
C ASN A 118 -10.50 -12.22 -32.10
N GLN A 119 -10.42 -12.93 -30.96
CA GLN A 119 -11.00 -14.26 -30.82
C GLN A 119 -12.06 -14.39 -29.73
N ALA A 120 -12.38 -13.29 -29.03
CA ALA A 120 -13.24 -13.26 -27.83
C ALA A 120 -12.90 -14.31 -26.76
N GLN A 121 -11.68 -14.85 -26.79
CA GLN A 121 -11.22 -15.92 -25.92
C GLN A 121 -10.71 -15.37 -24.59
N LEU A 122 -10.85 -16.19 -23.54
CA LEU A 122 -10.36 -15.85 -22.21
C LEU A 122 -8.83 -16.06 -22.16
N ILE A 123 -8.12 -15.03 -21.72
CA ILE A 123 -6.68 -15.06 -21.50
C ILE A 123 -6.38 -16.09 -20.40
N ARG A 124 -5.50 -17.04 -20.69
CA ARG A 124 -5.19 -18.11 -19.75
C ARG A 124 -4.31 -17.60 -18.61
N ARG A 125 -4.47 -18.23 -17.44
CA ARG A 125 -3.62 -17.98 -16.27
C ARG A 125 -2.15 -18.29 -16.60
N SER A 126 -1.88 -19.39 -17.30
CA SER A 126 -0.53 -19.76 -17.75
C SER A 126 0.08 -18.78 -18.77
N ASP A 127 -0.73 -18.21 -19.66
CA ASP A 127 -0.29 -17.14 -20.56
C ASP A 127 0.11 -15.86 -19.78
N PHE A 128 -0.64 -15.51 -18.73
CA PHE A 128 -0.29 -14.38 -17.85
C PHE A 128 0.95 -14.66 -16.97
N VAL A 129 1.11 -15.88 -16.45
CA VAL A 129 2.31 -16.30 -15.72
C VAL A 129 3.54 -16.19 -16.63
N LYS A 130 3.49 -16.74 -17.85
CA LYS A 130 4.57 -16.62 -18.85
C LYS A 130 4.92 -15.16 -19.23
N LEU A 131 3.92 -14.27 -19.27
CA LEU A 131 4.16 -12.83 -19.44
C LEU A 131 5.02 -12.27 -18.31
N CYS A 132 4.70 -12.60 -17.05
CA CYS A 132 5.44 -12.11 -15.88
C CYS A 132 6.83 -12.76 -15.76
N GLU A 133 6.92 -14.08 -15.99
CA GLU A 133 8.17 -14.83 -16.02
C GLU A 133 9.17 -14.30 -17.05
N SER A 134 8.70 -13.73 -18.17
CA SER A 134 9.55 -13.13 -19.20
C SER A 134 10.18 -11.77 -18.83
N SER A 135 9.89 -11.21 -17.64
CA SER A 135 10.46 -9.92 -17.21
C SER A 135 11.97 -9.98 -16.99
N ARG A 136 12.70 -8.99 -17.52
CA ARG A 136 14.17 -8.95 -17.45
C ARG A 136 14.64 -8.13 -16.26
N PRO A 137 15.72 -8.53 -15.57
CA PRO A 137 16.18 -7.81 -14.39
C PRO A 137 16.67 -6.40 -14.73
N GLY A 138 16.40 -5.43 -13.85
CA GLY A 138 16.77 -4.02 -14.03
C GLY A 138 16.12 -3.30 -15.21
N LYS A 139 15.02 -3.81 -15.77
CA LYS A 139 14.23 -3.15 -16.82
C LYS A 139 12.89 -2.65 -16.27
N LYS A 140 12.87 -1.51 -15.55
CA LYS A 140 11.67 -0.86 -14.96
C LYS A 140 10.45 -0.75 -15.91
N ARG A 141 10.66 -0.74 -17.24
CA ARG A 141 9.58 -0.79 -18.25
C ARG A 141 8.81 -2.12 -18.25
N ASP A 142 9.47 -3.24 -18.00
CA ASP A 142 8.87 -4.58 -17.94
C ASP A 142 7.89 -4.69 -16.75
N ALA A 143 8.25 -4.12 -15.58
CA ALA A 143 7.35 -4.00 -14.42
C ALA A 143 6.09 -3.19 -14.75
N LYS A 144 6.24 -2.03 -15.40
CA LYS A 144 5.11 -1.20 -15.86
C LYS A 144 4.22 -1.92 -16.87
N VAL A 145 4.75 -2.83 -17.68
CA VAL A 145 3.95 -3.68 -18.58
C VAL A 145 3.14 -4.74 -17.82
N ILE A 146 3.69 -5.36 -16.78
CA ILE A 146 2.94 -6.30 -15.91
C ILE A 146 1.79 -5.57 -15.20
N ALA A 147 2.06 -4.38 -14.64
CA ALA A 147 1.04 -3.55 -13.98
C ALA A 147 -0.10 -3.17 -14.94
N THR A 148 0.21 -2.78 -16.19
CA THR A 148 -0.80 -2.52 -17.23
C THR A 148 -1.60 -3.77 -17.59
N ALA A 149 -0.94 -4.92 -17.79
CA ALA A 149 -1.60 -6.18 -18.12
C ALA A 149 -2.61 -6.61 -17.04
N LEU A 150 -2.27 -6.46 -15.75
CA LEU A 150 -3.17 -6.74 -14.62
C LEU A 150 -4.48 -5.95 -14.74
N ARG A 151 -4.38 -4.62 -14.90
CA ARG A 151 -5.56 -3.72 -14.99
C ARG A 151 -6.37 -3.99 -16.26
N GLU A 152 -5.72 -4.16 -17.42
CA GLU A 152 -6.39 -4.45 -18.69
C GLU A 152 -7.12 -5.79 -18.67
N PHE A 153 -6.48 -6.86 -18.21
CA PHE A 153 -7.07 -8.20 -18.28
C PHE A 153 -8.24 -8.33 -17.29
N LYS A 154 -8.14 -7.71 -16.10
CA LYS A 154 -9.27 -7.60 -15.17
C LYS A 154 -10.44 -6.85 -15.79
N ARG A 155 -10.20 -5.70 -16.43
CA ARG A 155 -11.24 -4.87 -17.08
C ARG A 155 -11.91 -5.59 -18.25
N ASN A 156 -11.11 -6.15 -19.17
CA ASN A 156 -11.59 -6.55 -20.49
C ASN A 156 -12.00 -8.02 -20.58
N ASN A 157 -11.39 -8.90 -19.77
CA ASN A 157 -11.46 -10.35 -19.99
C ASN A 157 -12.22 -11.10 -18.88
N LYS A 158 -12.82 -10.40 -17.90
CA LYS A 158 -13.36 -10.98 -16.65
C LYS A 158 -12.30 -11.78 -15.87
N PHE A 159 -11.01 -11.47 -16.08
CA PHE A 159 -9.89 -12.23 -15.54
C PHE A 159 -9.87 -12.13 -14.02
N VAL A 160 -9.96 -13.28 -13.36
CA VAL A 160 -9.70 -13.41 -11.92
C VAL A 160 -8.25 -13.84 -11.79
N LEU A 161 -7.45 -13.02 -11.11
CA LEU A 161 -6.05 -13.32 -10.82
C LEU A 161 -6.00 -14.47 -9.81
N HIS A 162 -5.11 -15.45 -10.04
CA HIS A 162 -4.88 -16.58 -9.12
C HIS A 162 -3.55 -16.43 -8.39
N ARG A 163 -3.40 -17.15 -7.28
CA ARG A 163 -2.24 -17.09 -6.37
C ARG A 163 -0.89 -17.20 -7.12
N GLU A 164 -0.77 -18.17 -8.02
CA GLU A 164 0.40 -18.35 -8.92
C GLU A 164 0.68 -17.11 -9.77
N GLY A 165 -0.36 -16.54 -10.40
CA GLY A 165 -0.24 -15.33 -11.21
C GLY A 165 0.06 -14.07 -10.39
N ALA A 166 -0.47 -13.98 -9.17
CA ALA A 166 -0.19 -12.87 -8.26
C ALA A 166 1.29 -12.89 -7.83
N SER A 167 1.78 -14.04 -7.36
CA SER A 167 3.18 -14.24 -6.99
C SER A 167 4.11 -14.01 -8.18
N ALA A 168 3.82 -14.60 -9.35
CA ALA A 168 4.60 -14.38 -10.58
C ALA A 168 4.61 -12.90 -11.00
N ALA A 169 3.52 -12.15 -10.80
CA ALA A 169 3.46 -10.72 -11.08
C ALA A 169 4.27 -9.88 -10.08
N VAL A 170 4.19 -10.17 -8.77
CA VAL A 170 4.98 -9.49 -7.73
C VAL A 170 6.47 -9.72 -7.96
N VAL A 171 6.90 -10.99 -8.05
CA VAL A 171 8.29 -11.37 -8.33
C VAL A 171 8.75 -10.81 -9.67
N GLY A 172 7.91 -10.90 -10.72
CA GLY A 172 8.21 -10.38 -12.05
C GLY A 172 8.39 -8.86 -12.10
N MET A 173 7.59 -8.11 -11.33
CA MET A 173 7.77 -6.66 -11.19
C MET A 173 9.01 -6.33 -10.36
N MET A 174 9.16 -6.87 -9.15
CA MET A 174 10.31 -6.62 -8.27
C MET A 174 11.64 -6.86 -8.98
N ARG A 175 11.81 -8.07 -9.54
CA ARG A 175 12.99 -8.47 -10.33
C ARG A 175 13.32 -7.48 -11.44
N SER A 176 12.31 -6.95 -12.13
CA SER A 176 12.53 -6.02 -13.25
C SER A 176 12.66 -4.56 -12.83
N SER A 177 12.20 -4.16 -11.65
CA SER A 177 12.41 -2.82 -11.11
C SER A 177 13.80 -2.65 -10.48
N ILE A 178 14.30 -3.66 -9.76
CA ILE A 178 15.62 -3.64 -9.10
C ILE A 178 16.74 -3.82 -10.15
N PRO A 179 17.79 -2.97 -10.16
CA PRO A 179 18.93 -3.09 -11.07
C PRO A 179 19.85 -4.27 -10.70
N ASN A 180 20.40 -4.95 -11.72
CA ASN A 180 21.30 -6.10 -11.54
C ASN A 180 22.80 -5.73 -11.48
N TYR A 181 23.14 -4.44 -11.37
CA TYR A 181 24.53 -4.02 -11.18
C TYR A 181 24.87 -4.00 -9.68
N LYS A 182 26.08 -4.43 -9.31
CA LYS A 182 26.52 -4.63 -7.91
C LYS A 182 26.67 -3.35 -7.07
N VAL A 183 26.17 -2.20 -7.51
CA VAL A 183 26.31 -0.95 -6.77
C VAL A 183 25.16 -0.84 -5.78
N VAL A 184 25.50 -0.92 -4.49
CA VAL A 184 24.58 -1.04 -3.35
C VAL A 184 23.82 0.26 -3.11
N TYR A 185 22.85 0.58 -3.98
CA TYR A 185 21.97 1.73 -3.82
C TYR A 185 20.60 1.25 -3.34
N GLY A 186 20.27 1.56 -2.09
CA GLY A 186 18.97 1.24 -1.51
C GLY A 186 17.79 1.95 -2.21
N LYS A 187 18.00 3.16 -2.74
CA LYS A 187 16.98 3.99 -3.42
C LYS A 187 16.25 3.23 -4.56
N PRO A 188 16.94 2.61 -5.53
CA PRO A 188 16.32 1.67 -6.48
C PRO A 188 15.51 0.49 -5.90
N ARG A 189 15.83 -0.02 -4.70
CA ARG A 189 15.01 -1.04 -4.01
C ARG A 189 13.77 -0.42 -3.39
N VAL A 190 13.91 0.69 -2.68
CA VAL A 190 12.79 1.43 -2.07
C VAL A 190 11.78 1.82 -3.17
N GLU A 191 12.24 2.44 -4.27
CA GLU A 191 11.41 2.74 -5.45
C GLU A 191 10.71 1.50 -6.03
N ALA A 192 11.40 0.36 -6.08
CA ALA A 192 10.86 -0.89 -6.63
C ALA A 192 9.77 -1.47 -5.72
N ALA A 193 10.05 -1.56 -4.42
CA ALA A 193 9.13 -2.08 -3.42
C ALA A 193 7.89 -1.19 -3.26
N VAL A 194 8.07 0.14 -3.22
CA VAL A 194 6.97 1.11 -3.23
C VAL A 194 6.08 0.91 -4.46
N PHE A 195 6.65 0.90 -5.67
CA PHE A 195 5.88 0.72 -6.91
C PHE A 195 5.06 -0.59 -6.90
N VAL A 196 5.62 -1.69 -6.40
CA VAL A 196 4.93 -2.99 -6.34
C VAL A 196 3.88 -3.01 -5.23
N ALA A 197 4.16 -2.44 -4.07
CA ALA A 197 3.20 -2.31 -2.98
C ALA A 197 1.97 -1.49 -3.42
N GLU A 198 2.15 -0.39 -4.17
CA GLU A 198 1.03 0.33 -4.77
C GLU A 198 0.17 -0.55 -5.69
N GLN A 199 0.80 -1.44 -6.49
CA GLN A 199 0.04 -2.36 -7.35
C GLN A 199 -0.73 -3.41 -6.53
N VAL A 200 -0.26 -3.76 -5.33
CA VAL A 200 -0.97 -4.63 -4.38
C VAL A 200 -2.14 -3.91 -3.72
N LEU A 201 -1.99 -2.63 -3.37
CA LEU A 201 -3.02 -1.80 -2.74
C LEU A 201 -4.14 -1.38 -3.71
N ASP A 202 -3.83 -1.22 -5.00
CA ASP A 202 -4.81 -0.92 -6.02
C ASP A 202 -5.78 -2.10 -6.28
N GLU A 203 -7.04 -1.94 -5.87
CA GLU A 203 -8.10 -2.91 -6.19
C GLU A 203 -8.25 -3.15 -7.71
N SER A 204 -7.81 -2.24 -8.59
CA SER A 204 -7.92 -2.37 -10.06
C SER A 204 -6.98 -3.41 -10.68
N THR A 205 -5.82 -3.70 -10.06
CA THR A 205 -4.90 -4.75 -10.55
C THR A 205 -5.45 -6.16 -10.28
N GLY A 206 -6.21 -6.32 -9.20
CA GLY A 206 -6.62 -7.63 -8.68
C GLY A 206 -5.63 -8.28 -7.69
N LEU A 207 -4.41 -7.76 -7.53
CA LEU A 207 -3.44 -8.25 -6.54
C LEU A 207 -4.00 -8.17 -5.11
N TYR A 208 -4.71 -7.10 -4.78
CA TYR A 208 -5.47 -6.89 -3.55
C TYR A 208 -6.26 -8.13 -3.06
N PHE A 209 -6.77 -8.95 -3.99
CA PHE A 209 -7.62 -10.10 -3.72
C PHE A 209 -6.88 -11.45 -3.77
N ALA A 210 -5.64 -11.48 -4.28
CA ALA A 210 -4.96 -12.70 -4.73
C ALA A 210 -3.46 -12.81 -4.40
N VAL A 211 -2.83 -11.74 -3.89
CA VAL A 211 -1.45 -11.76 -3.36
C VAL A 211 -1.40 -12.56 -2.06
N LYS A 212 -0.36 -13.37 -1.86
CA LYS A 212 -0.18 -14.08 -0.59
C LYS A 212 0.47 -13.21 0.50
N ILE A 213 0.82 -13.81 1.63
CA ILE A 213 1.57 -13.16 2.71
C ILE A 213 3.06 -13.19 2.36
N GLU A 214 3.57 -14.34 1.91
CA GLU A 214 4.97 -14.53 1.50
C GLU A 214 5.40 -13.55 0.39
N ASP A 215 4.47 -13.24 -0.53
CA ASP A 215 4.67 -12.24 -1.59
C ASP A 215 4.76 -10.80 -1.04
N VAL A 216 4.09 -10.50 0.08
CA VAL A 216 4.10 -9.19 0.74
C VAL A 216 5.31 -9.06 1.66
N ASP A 217 5.66 -10.10 2.42
CA ASP A 217 6.88 -10.16 3.22
C ASP A 217 8.12 -9.99 2.34
N GLY A 218 8.13 -10.55 1.13
CA GLY A 218 9.20 -10.30 0.14
C GLY A 218 9.31 -8.84 -0.31
N VAL A 219 8.18 -8.12 -0.45
CA VAL A 219 8.18 -6.68 -0.79
C VAL A 219 8.59 -5.82 0.40
N LEU A 220 8.15 -6.17 1.63
CA LEU A 220 8.56 -5.48 2.85
C LEU A 220 10.05 -5.73 3.18
N SER A 221 10.57 -6.92 2.94
CA SER A 221 11.99 -7.26 3.14
C SER A 221 12.90 -6.47 2.19
N GLU A 222 12.55 -6.38 0.90
CA GLU A 222 13.27 -5.52 -0.07
C GLU A 222 13.14 -4.02 0.26
N LEU A 223 12.00 -3.60 0.83
CA LEU A 223 11.83 -2.22 1.32
C LEU A 223 12.74 -1.93 2.52
N GLN A 224 12.74 -2.80 3.54
CA GLN A 224 13.61 -2.70 4.70
C GLN A 224 15.09 -2.69 4.30
N GLN A 225 15.52 -3.65 3.47
CA GLN A 225 16.90 -3.69 2.97
C GLN A 225 17.23 -2.40 2.20
N GLY A 226 16.29 -1.89 1.39
CA GLY A 226 16.45 -0.62 0.69
C GLY A 226 16.62 0.58 1.63
N LEU A 227 16.01 0.58 2.81
CA LEU A 227 16.14 1.65 3.80
C LEU A 227 17.46 1.55 4.58
N SER A 228 17.86 0.34 5.01
CA SER A 228 19.18 0.14 5.64
C SER A 228 20.34 0.43 4.69
N GLU A 229 20.23 0.07 3.40
CA GLU A 229 21.21 0.45 2.35
C GLU A 229 21.26 1.99 2.08
N LEU A 230 20.37 2.80 2.68
CA LEU A 230 20.41 4.28 2.65
C LEU A 230 20.94 4.85 3.98
N GLU A 231 20.54 4.28 5.11
CA GLU A 231 21.05 4.60 6.46
C GLU A 231 22.56 4.36 6.57
N GLU A 232 23.05 3.22 6.08
CA GLU A 232 24.49 2.88 5.97
C GLU A 232 25.30 3.89 5.13
N ARG A 233 24.63 4.70 4.30
CA ARG A 233 25.24 5.75 3.46
C ARG A 233 25.13 7.14 4.08
N GLY A 234 24.60 7.27 5.29
CA GLY A 234 24.41 8.56 5.96
C GLY A 234 23.24 9.39 5.44
N MET A 235 22.28 8.80 4.71
CA MET A 235 21.01 9.49 4.43
C MET A 235 20.12 9.44 5.67
N ASN A 236 19.50 10.56 6.02
CA ASN A 236 18.48 10.56 7.07
C ASN A 236 17.19 9.90 6.53
N VAL A 237 16.91 8.69 7.03
CA VAL A 237 15.72 7.89 6.65
C VAL A 237 14.46 8.35 7.41
N ARG A 238 14.63 9.13 8.49
CA ARG A 238 13.56 9.57 9.39
C ARG A 238 12.88 10.82 8.84
N LEU A 239 11.56 10.80 8.79
CA LEU A 239 10.75 11.98 8.49
C LEU A 239 10.65 12.87 9.72
N ALA A 240 10.77 14.18 9.52
CA ALA A 240 10.45 15.19 10.53
C ALA A 240 8.99 15.07 11.00
N ALA A 241 8.71 15.50 12.23
CA ALA A 241 7.34 15.49 12.74
C ALA A 241 6.49 16.52 11.96
N PRO A 242 5.22 16.22 11.62
CA PRO A 242 4.35 17.10 10.80
C PRO A 242 3.84 18.35 11.55
N ASN A 243 4.57 18.79 12.58
CA ASN A 243 4.35 20.00 13.36
C ASN A 243 5.53 21.00 13.22
N GLU A 244 6.67 20.57 12.68
CA GLU A 244 7.76 21.46 12.27
C GLU A 244 7.38 22.09 10.92
N GLU A 245 7.70 23.38 10.72
CA GLU A 245 7.12 24.19 9.64
C GLU A 245 7.46 23.64 8.25
N GLU A 246 6.48 23.66 7.34
CA GLU A 246 6.56 23.00 6.02
C GLU A 246 7.59 23.68 5.09
N VAL A 247 8.86 23.27 5.18
CA VAL A 247 9.90 23.64 4.22
C VAL A 247 9.50 23.11 2.84
N GLU A 248 9.07 24.00 1.94
CA GLU A 248 8.41 23.64 0.68
C GLU A 248 9.28 22.78 -0.26
N GLU A 249 10.61 22.82 -0.11
CA GLU A 249 11.56 21.98 -0.86
C GLU A 249 11.69 20.54 -0.32
N SER A 250 10.55 19.86 -0.16
CA SER A 250 10.51 18.41 0.08
C SER A 250 11.14 17.64 -1.10
N GLY A 251 12.44 17.35 -1.03
CA GLY A 251 13.16 16.63 -2.08
C GLY A 251 12.54 15.26 -2.40
N ASP A 252 12.85 14.70 -3.58
CA ASP A 252 12.31 13.41 -4.05
C ASP A 252 12.52 12.25 -3.06
N GLU A 253 13.52 12.36 -2.19
CA GLU A 253 13.86 11.38 -1.17
C GLU A 253 12.90 11.44 0.03
N CYS A 254 12.50 12.63 0.47
CA CYS A 254 11.44 12.80 1.47
C CYS A 254 10.10 12.25 0.94
N LYS A 255 9.77 12.52 -0.33
CA LYS A 255 8.58 11.97 -0.98
C LYS A 255 8.62 10.44 -1.08
N MET A 256 9.77 9.87 -1.43
CA MET A 256 10.00 8.42 -1.44
C MET A 256 9.82 7.78 -0.05
N LEU A 257 10.28 8.44 1.01
CA LEU A 257 10.11 7.96 2.40
C LEU A 257 8.65 8.06 2.86
N GLN A 258 7.95 9.15 2.54
CA GLN A 258 6.51 9.28 2.77
C GLN A 258 5.69 8.20 2.03
N ASP A 259 6.04 7.93 0.76
CA ASP A 259 5.45 6.84 -0.02
C ASP A 259 5.74 5.47 0.61
N ALA A 260 6.97 5.22 1.07
CA ALA A 260 7.39 3.99 1.73
C ALA A 260 6.62 3.73 3.04
N GLN A 261 6.43 4.74 3.89
CA GLN A 261 5.56 4.64 5.07
C GLN A 261 4.11 4.40 4.65
N ARG A 262 3.57 5.19 3.72
CA ARG A 262 2.18 5.07 3.22
C ARG A 262 1.87 3.66 2.74
N VAL A 263 2.75 3.05 1.94
CA VAL A 263 2.49 1.70 1.41
C VAL A 263 2.65 0.62 2.49
N THR A 264 3.58 0.78 3.44
CA THR A 264 3.77 -0.15 4.55
C THR A 264 2.54 -0.19 5.45
N GLU A 265 2.04 0.99 5.85
CA GLU A 265 0.77 1.11 6.57
C GLU A 265 -0.39 0.56 5.75
N GLY A 266 -0.44 0.87 4.46
CA GLY A 266 -1.48 0.41 3.53
C GLY A 266 -1.53 -1.11 3.44
N LEU A 267 -0.38 -1.79 3.37
CA LEU A 267 -0.25 -3.24 3.31
C LEU A 267 -0.73 -3.88 4.61
N MET A 268 -0.32 -3.35 5.77
CA MET A 268 -0.80 -3.83 7.06
C MET A 268 -2.32 -3.65 7.19
N LYS A 269 -2.83 -2.46 6.85
CA LYS A 269 -4.27 -2.13 6.86
C LYS A 269 -5.06 -3.01 5.85
N LEU A 270 -4.47 -3.43 4.73
CA LEU A 270 -5.04 -4.41 3.79
C LEU A 270 -5.13 -5.80 4.42
N LEU A 271 -4.04 -6.32 4.96
CA LEU A 271 -3.97 -7.68 5.50
C LEU A 271 -4.87 -7.86 6.73
N VAL A 272 -4.85 -6.89 7.66
CA VAL A 272 -5.75 -6.84 8.82
C VAL A 272 -7.22 -6.78 8.36
N LYS A 273 -7.56 -5.90 7.41
CA LYS A 273 -8.91 -5.79 6.84
C LYS A 273 -9.34 -7.10 6.18
N ARG A 274 -8.46 -7.79 5.44
CA ARG A 274 -8.72 -9.07 4.75
C ARG A 274 -9.04 -10.19 5.75
N ARG A 275 -8.21 -10.37 6.77
CA ARG A 275 -8.41 -11.38 7.83
C ARG A 275 -9.66 -11.13 8.67
N SER A 276 -10.01 -9.86 8.87
CA SER A 276 -11.20 -9.41 9.62
C SER A 276 -12.54 -9.69 8.92
N ARG A 277 -12.56 -10.38 7.77
CA ARG A 277 -13.76 -10.81 7.04
C ARG A 277 -14.79 -9.68 6.79
N PRO A 278 -14.40 -8.65 6.02
CA PRO A 278 -15.19 -7.43 5.86
C PRO A 278 -16.51 -7.71 5.12
N GLU A 279 -16.59 -8.82 4.38
CA GLU A 279 -17.80 -9.28 3.71
C GLU A 279 -18.96 -9.59 4.67
N ASN A 280 -18.71 -9.74 5.97
CA ASN A 280 -19.76 -9.92 6.97
C ASN A 280 -20.48 -8.60 7.32
N LYS A 281 -19.83 -7.45 7.09
CA LYS A 281 -20.42 -6.10 7.24
C LYS A 281 -20.94 -5.54 5.90
N MET A 282 -20.70 -6.22 4.77
CA MET A 282 -21.11 -5.78 3.43
C MET A 282 -22.56 -6.11 3.05
N LYS A 283 -23.24 -5.20 2.34
CA LYS A 283 -24.54 -5.45 1.70
C LYS A 283 -24.45 -6.62 0.69
N LYS A 284 -25.51 -7.44 0.60
CA LYS A 284 -25.60 -8.70 -0.19
C LYS A 284 -25.02 -8.64 -1.62
N ARG A 285 -25.21 -7.53 -2.36
CA ARG A 285 -24.65 -7.34 -3.72
C ARG A 285 -23.14 -7.09 -3.70
N ALA A 286 -22.64 -6.28 -2.76
CA ALA A 286 -21.22 -6.01 -2.58
C ALA A 286 -20.48 -7.27 -2.09
N LYS A 287 -21.03 -7.98 -1.09
CA LYS A 287 -20.52 -9.27 -0.62
C LYS A 287 -20.29 -10.27 -1.77
N ARG A 288 -21.26 -10.39 -2.68
CA ARG A 288 -21.17 -11.24 -3.87
C ARG A 288 -20.12 -10.77 -4.90
N GLY A 289 -19.84 -9.47 -4.98
CA GLY A 289 -18.77 -8.93 -5.82
C GLY A 289 -17.39 -9.22 -5.24
N TYR A 290 -17.21 -8.92 -3.95
CA TYR A 290 -15.97 -9.15 -3.20
C TYR A 290 -15.56 -10.63 -3.19
N LEU A 291 -16.48 -11.52 -2.75
CA LEU A 291 -16.24 -12.97 -2.70
C LEU A 291 -16.07 -13.65 -4.08
N LYS A 292 -16.35 -12.95 -5.19
CA LYS A 292 -16.06 -13.46 -6.54
C LYS A 292 -14.58 -13.24 -6.94
N LEU A 293 -13.93 -12.24 -6.35
CA LEU A 293 -12.53 -11.89 -6.64
C LEU A 293 -11.56 -12.47 -5.61
N LEU A 294 -11.97 -12.52 -4.35
CA LEU A 294 -11.17 -12.98 -3.21
C LEU A 294 -10.66 -14.42 -3.38
N GLN A 295 -9.34 -14.61 -3.38
CA GLN A 295 -8.68 -15.94 -3.47
C GLN A 295 -8.00 -16.37 -2.16
N LEU A 296 -7.79 -15.43 -1.22
CA LEU A 296 -7.02 -15.57 0.02
C LEU A 296 -7.69 -14.74 1.13
N ASN A 297 -7.65 -15.24 2.37
CA ASN A 297 -8.36 -14.69 3.54
C ASN A 297 -7.41 -14.43 4.71
N ASP A 298 -6.12 -14.32 4.40
CA ASP A 298 -5.03 -14.57 5.33
C ASP A 298 -4.46 -13.23 5.84
N GLY A 299 -4.03 -13.19 7.10
CA GLY A 299 -3.65 -11.95 7.79
C GLY A 299 -2.22 -11.51 7.50
N PRO A 300 -1.68 -10.54 8.26
CA PRO A 300 -0.25 -10.49 8.49
C PRO A 300 0.16 -11.68 9.37
N GLU A 301 1.37 -12.19 9.17
CA GLU A 301 2.04 -13.07 10.13
C GLU A 301 2.94 -12.21 11.05
N ASP A 302 3.47 -12.79 12.13
CA ASP A 302 4.31 -12.04 13.07
C ASP A 302 5.62 -11.57 12.41
N SER A 303 6.09 -12.27 11.36
CA SER A 303 7.14 -11.79 10.44
C SER A 303 6.72 -10.50 9.72
N THR A 304 5.55 -10.49 9.09
CA THR A 304 4.97 -9.33 8.41
C THR A 304 4.84 -8.15 9.36
N LEU A 305 4.36 -8.40 10.58
CA LEU A 305 4.15 -7.38 11.61
C LEU A 305 5.48 -6.79 12.09
N LYS A 306 6.50 -7.64 12.29
CA LYS A 306 7.86 -7.23 12.68
C LYS A 306 8.54 -6.41 11.59
N LEU A 307 8.50 -6.85 10.33
CA LEU A 307 9.03 -6.11 9.17
C LEU A 307 8.36 -4.73 9.03
N ALA A 308 7.01 -4.70 9.03
CA ALA A 308 6.26 -3.46 8.93
C ALA A 308 6.50 -2.50 10.11
N THR A 309 6.70 -3.04 11.32
CA THR A 309 7.06 -2.25 12.51
C THR A 309 8.46 -1.67 12.37
N GLN A 310 9.46 -2.45 11.94
CA GLN A 310 10.83 -1.97 11.73
C GLN A 310 10.90 -0.86 10.68
N ILE A 311 10.16 -0.98 9.57
CA ILE A 311 10.06 0.07 8.54
C ILE A 311 9.35 1.32 9.09
N ALA A 312 8.26 1.15 9.84
CA ALA A 312 7.53 2.27 10.43
C ALA A 312 8.34 3.01 11.51
N LEU A 313 9.17 2.30 12.28
CA LEU A 313 10.13 2.88 13.22
C LEU A 313 11.21 3.71 12.50
N ALA A 314 11.85 3.13 11.49
CA ALA A 314 12.95 3.78 10.76
C ALA A 314 12.52 5.08 10.05
N ILE A 315 11.29 5.12 9.53
CA ILE A 315 10.78 6.29 8.80
C ILE A 315 10.00 7.25 9.70
N GLY A 316 9.02 6.74 10.47
CA GLY A 316 8.00 7.55 11.16
C GLY A 316 8.02 7.49 12.69
N GLY A 317 9.04 6.89 13.28
CA GLY A 317 9.22 6.81 14.73
C GLY A 317 8.22 5.91 15.47
N SER A 318 8.38 5.84 16.79
CA SER A 318 7.61 4.95 17.67
C SER A 318 6.10 5.19 17.62
N ALA A 319 5.70 6.46 17.67
CA ALA A 319 4.29 6.87 17.70
C ALA A 319 3.54 6.48 16.42
N SER A 320 4.19 6.55 15.25
CA SER A 320 3.59 6.07 14.00
C SER A 320 3.47 4.54 13.99
N ALA A 321 4.54 3.82 14.37
CA ALA A 321 4.52 2.35 14.45
C ALA A 321 3.41 1.83 15.38
N ARG A 322 3.26 2.40 16.58
CA ARG A 322 2.15 2.05 17.50
C ARG A 322 0.79 2.35 16.88
N LYS A 323 0.58 3.55 16.38
CA LYS A 323 -0.73 4.03 15.90
C LYS A 323 -1.20 3.37 14.60
N ASN A 324 -0.28 3.09 13.67
CA ASN A 324 -0.63 2.70 12.30
C ASN A 324 -0.36 1.23 11.97
N ILE A 325 0.53 0.55 12.72
CA ILE A 325 0.87 -0.87 12.52
C ILE A 325 0.35 -1.73 13.67
N ILE A 326 0.75 -1.45 14.91
CA ILE A 326 0.46 -2.33 16.05
C ILE A 326 -0.99 -2.21 16.54
N ALA A 327 -1.50 -1.02 16.81
CA ALA A 327 -2.87 -0.85 17.32
C ALA A 327 -3.94 -1.42 16.37
N PRO A 328 -3.89 -1.20 15.03
CA PRO A 328 -4.84 -1.82 14.12
C PRO A 328 -4.77 -3.35 14.06
N TYR A 329 -3.63 -3.96 14.39
CA TYR A 329 -3.51 -5.41 14.57
C TYR A 329 -4.15 -5.85 15.89
N ALA A 330 -3.76 -5.23 17.02
CA ALA A 330 -4.23 -5.59 18.37
C ALA A 330 -5.74 -5.32 18.61
N ASP A 331 -6.32 -4.31 17.93
CA ASP A 331 -7.77 -4.03 17.94
C ASP A 331 -8.59 -5.09 17.17
N ALA A 332 -7.94 -6.00 16.44
CA ALA A 332 -8.63 -6.96 15.60
C ALA A 332 -9.09 -8.19 16.40
N PHE A 333 -10.38 -8.51 16.35
CA PHE A 333 -11.01 -9.60 17.13
C PHE A 333 -10.41 -11.02 16.97
N TRP A 334 -9.45 -11.20 16.06
CA TRP A 334 -8.79 -12.47 15.75
C TRP A 334 -7.28 -12.45 16.03
N SER A 335 -6.68 -11.30 16.39
CA SER A 335 -5.29 -11.28 16.85
C SER A 335 -5.21 -11.94 18.22
N GLY A 336 -4.07 -12.54 18.52
CA GLY A 336 -3.70 -12.84 19.90
C GLY A 336 -3.16 -11.58 20.59
N GLU A 337 -2.37 -11.81 21.62
CA GLU A 337 -1.41 -10.82 22.11
C GLU A 337 -0.35 -10.54 21.02
N VAL A 338 0.21 -9.32 21.02
CA VAL A 338 1.32 -8.96 20.12
C VAL A 338 2.59 -9.57 20.68
N ASP A 339 3.41 -10.18 19.81
CA ASP A 339 4.72 -10.73 20.21
C ASP A 339 5.54 -9.70 21.01
N GLU A 340 6.01 -10.12 22.19
CA GLU A 340 6.83 -9.33 23.10
C GLU A 340 8.10 -8.81 22.39
N SER A 341 8.65 -9.55 21.42
CA SER A 341 9.80 -9.08 20.63
C SER A 341 9.48 -7.89 19.72
N ILE A 342 8.22 -7.68 19.33
CA ILE A 342 7.75 -6.52 18.56
C ILE A 342 7.44 -5.35 19.50
N LEU A 343 6.85 -5.63 20.67
CA LEU A 343 6.59 -4.61 21.69
C LEU A 343 7.91 -4.01 22.24
N GLN A 344 8.91 -4.85 22.50
CA GLN A 344 10.23 -4.43 22.96
C GLN A 344 10.94 -3.54 21.92
N LEU A 345 10.92 -3.91 20.63
CA LEU A 345 11.50 -3.09 19.56
C LEU A 345 10.95 -1.66 19.53
N VAL A 346 9.67 -1.47 19.89
CA VAL A 346 9.05 -0.15 19.95
C VAL A 346 9.33 0.56 21.28
N ALA A 347 9.45 -0.15 22.39
CA ALA A 347 9.88 0.43 23.67
C ALA A 347 11.34 0.91 23.62
N ASP A 348 12.23 0.12 23.00
CA ASP A 348 13.64 0.47 22.74
C ASP A 348 13.74 1.70 21.82
N ALA A 349 12.81 1.85 20.88
CA ALA A 349 12.71 3.04 20.05
C ALA A 349 12.24 4.24 20.89
N GLU A 350 11.13 4.15 21.63
CA GLU A 350 10.64 5.24 22.49
C GLU A 350 11.70 5.76 23.46
N ALA A 351 12.47 4.87 24.09
CA ALA A 351 13.56 5.25 24.99
C ALA A 351 14.65 6.07 24.29
N LYS A 352 14.99 5.74 23.03
CA LYS A 352 15.93 6.52 22.20
C LYS A 352 15.33 7.86 21.78
N GLU A 353 14.08 7.87 21.31
CA GLU A 353 13.42 9.10 20.86
C GLU A 353 13.18 10.11 22.00
N LEU A 354 13.16 9.65 23.25
CA LEU A 354 13.14 10.49 24.45
C LEU A 354 14.55 11.02 24.79
N ALA A 355 15.57 10.15 24.85
CA ALA A 355 16.95 10.57 25.11
C ALA A 355 17.51 11.54 24.05
N GLU A 356 17.12 11.37 22.78
CA GLU A 356 17.41 12.31 21.69
C GLU A 356 16.79 13.69 21.97
N LYS A 357 15.55 13.75 22.46
CA LYS A 357 14.88 15.03 22.78
C LYS A 357 15.49 15.69 24.01
N GLU A 358 15.70 14.92 25.09
CA GLU A 358 16.32 15.42 26.31
C GLU A 358 17.72 15.99 26.04
N SER A 359 18.51 15.38 25.14
CA SER A 359 19.83 15.90 24.75
C SER A 359 19.76 17.12 23.82
N VAL A 360 18.77 17.21 22.92
CA VAL A 360 18.54 18.41 22.09
C VAL A 360 18.01 19.59 22.93
N GLU A 361 17.09 19.35 23.86
CA GLU A 361 16.58 20.36 24.79
C GLU A 361 17.69 20.88 25.72
N ALA A 362 18.55 19.99 26.23
CA ALA A 362 19.72 20.38 27.02
C ALA A 362 20.74 21.20 26.20
N ALA A 363 20.98 20.85 24.93
CA ALA A 363 21.87 21.60 24.04
C ALA A 363 21.30 22.99 23.70
N ALA A 364 20.00 23.09 23.45
CA ALA A 364 19.32 24.37 23.20
C ALA A 364 19.35 25.28 24.44
N ALA A 365 19.14 24.73 25.64
CA ALA A 365 19.26 25.47 26.89
C ALA A 365 20.69 25.96 27.15
N ALA A 366 21.70 25.17 26.81
CA ALA A 366 23.11 25.56 26.92
C ALA A 366 23.49 26.66 25.92
N ALA A 367 22.95 26.63 24.70
CA ALA A 367 23.16 27.69 23.70
C ALA A 367 22.54 29.02 24.13
N ALA A 368 21.28 29.00 24.59
CA ALA A 368 20.60 30.21 25.09
C ALA A 368 21.32 30.84 26.29
N ALA A 369 21.88 30.03 27.19
CA ALA A 369 22.66 30.53 28.33
C ALA A 369 23.99 31.20 27.91
N ALA A 370 24.59 30.79 26.79
CA ALA A 370 25.80 31.43 26.26
C ALA A 370 25.51 32.79 25.61
N GLU A 371 24.37 32.92 24.91
CA GLU A 371 23.93 34.19 24.30
C GLU A 371 23.61 35.26 25.37
N GLU A 372 23.14 34.88 26.57
CA GLU A 372 22.93 35.82 27.67
C GLU A 372 24.24 36.33 28.32
N GLU A 373 25.35 35.58 28.28
CA GLU A 373 26.65 36.07 28.78
C GLU A 373 27.33 37.04 27.80
N GLU A 374 27.43 36.72 26.50
CA GLU A 374 28.04 37.65 25.51
C GLU A 374 27.29 38.98 25.41
N ALA A 375 25.96 38.98 25.56
CA ALA A 375 25.15 40.19 25.60
C ALA A 375 25.44 41.12 26.79
N SER A 376 26.16 40.64 27.81
CA SER A 376 26.49 41.42 29.02
C SER A 376 27.86 42.09 29.02
N GLU A 377 28.80 41.65 28.17
CA GLU A 377 30.19 42.16 28.17
C GLU A 377 30.41 43.34 27.20
N ALA A 378 29.50 43.57 26.24
CA ALA A 378 29.53 44.71 25.31
C ALA A 378 29.10 46.07 25.93
N GLY A 379 29.31 46.24 27.24
CA GLY A 379 28.55 47.17 28.08
C GLY A 379 29.25 48.42 28.62
N ASP A 380 30.57 48.59 28.49
CA ASP A 380 31.27 49.80 28.96
C ASP A 380 32.59 50.08 28.23
N GLY A 381 32.89 51.36 27.96
CA GLY A 381 34.08 51.84 27.24
C GLY A 381 34.06 51.67 25.70
N GLU A 382 34.60 52.59 24.88
CA GLU A 382 35.11 53.94 25.16
C GLU A 382 34.90 54.82 23.90
N VAL A 383 34.55 56.10 24.09
CA VAL A 383 34.33 57.04 22.96
C VAL A 383 35.65 57.70 22.58
N HIS A 384 36.27 57.26 21.48
CA HIS A 384 37.48 57.88 20.94
C HIS A 384 37.20 58.67 19.66
N ASP A 385 37.43 59.98 19.72
CA ASP A 385 37.44 60.92 18.59
C ASP A 385 38.83 60.92 17.94
N GLY A 386 38.92 60.80 16.61
CA GLY A 386 40.17 60.41 15.94
C GLY A 386 40.18 60.58 14.41
N SER A 387 40.53 61.79 13.98
CA SER A 387 40.75 62.30 12.61
C SER A 387 41.54 61.45 11.60
N GLU A 388 41.09 61.51 10.34
CA GLU A 388 41.87 61.78 9.10
C GLU A 388 43.10 60.91 8.70
N ASN A 389 42.90 60.03 7.71
CA ASN A 389 43.69 59.81 6.48
C ASN A 389 43.00 58.67 5.68
N ASP A 390 42.79 58.68 4.37
CA ASP A 390 43.47 59.25 3.19
C ASP A 390 44.74 58.51 2.73
N SER A 391 44.95 58.41 1.41
CA SER A 391 45.85 57.47 0.69
C SER A 391 45.41 55.99 0.67
N GLU A 392 45.70 55.15 -0.34
CA GLU A 392 45.69 55.31 -1.81
C GLU A 392 45.84 53.89 -2.47
N GLN A 393 45.46 53.78 -3.75
CA GLN A 393 45.97 52.86 -4.80
C GLN A 393 46.48 51.43 -4.48
N SER A 394 45.76 50.42 -4.97
CA SER A 394 46.25 49.36 -5.92
C SER A 394 45.01 48.55 -6.39
N GLU A 395 44.82 48.11 -7.65
CA GLU A 395 45.70 47.39 -8.61
C GLU A 395 46.01 45.95 -8.14
N GLU A 396 45.96 44.88 -8.95
CA GLU A 396 45.64 44.71 -10.39
C GLU A 396 45.45 43.19 -10.66
N SER A 397 44.76 42.79 -11.76
CA SER A 397 44.78 41.44 -12.40
C SER A 397 44.20 40.24 -11.59
N THR A 398 43.82 39.07 -12.15
CA THR A 398 43.48 38.62 -13.52
C THR A 398 42.56 37.38 -13.47
N GLU A 399 41.81 37.14 -14.55
CA GLU A 399 41.85 35.97 -15.46
C GLU A 399 42.65 34.69 -15.04
N GLU A 400 42.36 33.46 -15.50
CA GLU A 400 41.53 33.00 -16.63
C GLU A 400 41.08 31.50 -16.55
N THR A 401 40.15 31.14 -17.45
CA THR A 401 39.77 29.82 -18.04
C THR A 401 40.23 28.45 -17.48
N LYS A 402 39.25 27.53 -17.37
CA LYS A 402 39.05 26.35 -18.28
C LYS A 402 37.70 25.66 -17.99
N SER A 403 36.79 25.42 -18.95
CA SER A 403 36.81 24.70 -20.25
C SER A 403 36.11 23.34 -20.12
#